data_AF-A0A0D3IDE8-F1
#
_entry.id   AF-A0A0D3IDE8-F1
#
_cell.length_a   1.000
_cell.length_b   1.000
_cell.length_c   1.000
_cell.angle_alpha   90.00
_cell.angle_beta   90.00
_cell.angle_gamma   90.00
#
_symmetry.space_group_name_H-M   'P 1'
#
loop_
_entity.id
_entity.type
_entity.pdbx_description
1 polymer ?
#
loop_
_entity_poly.entity_id
_entity_poly.type
_entity_poly.pdbx_seq_one_letter_code
_entity_poly.pdbx_strand_id
1 'polypeptide(L)'
;MLSPAHSLSPRSRSVLRELDRLGVRVVPATGRARAGSWTEDVLTEPALRGGSPGVFCNGCIAYDTDGSALPPATLPRELPSALLRTLAAPGAISCCPIAYVGDEALHDSGSAALLSQLAEVGDSPLRCVADLSAACEAAAVTKILLLHASGSDSDALRASVSATVCNGGGALTQALDWMLEVIPADADKGTAATALLARWGLGWEDVLAIGDGENDLPLLARAGTSVAMGNGGEAVRRAAQHVVGSNAQDGWAEAMERFVISVSE
;
A
#
# COMPACT_ATOMS: atom_id res chain seq x y z
N MET A 1 -11.20 2.48 -1.57
CA MET A 1 -12.08 3.44 -0.85
C MET A 1 -12.18 4.80 -1.55
N LEU A 2 -11.08 5.40 -1.99
CA LEU A 2 -11.11 6.72 -2.64
C LEU A 2 -11.65 6.65 -4.07
N SER A 3 -12.34 7.71 -4.48
CA SER A 3 -12.75 7.93 -5.87
C SER A 3 -11.53 8.15 -6.79
N PRO A 4 -11.70 8.17 -8.13
CA PRO A 4 -10.63 8.52 -9.06
C PRO A 4 -10.05 9.93 -8.83
N ALA A 5 -10.80 10.83 -8.19
CA ALA A 5 -10.32 12.15 -7.76
C ALA A 5 -9.61 12.11 -6.40
N HIS A 6 -9.24 10.92 -5.93
CA HIS A 6 -8.44 10.68 -4.73
C HIS A 6 -9.01 11.25 -3.44
N SER A 7 -10.34 11.34 -3.40
CA SER A 7 -11.09 11.84 -2.25
C SER A 7 -12.23 10.88 -1.88
N LEU A 8 -12.65 10.95 -0.62
CA LEU A 8 -13.83 10.26 -0.13
C LEU A 8 -15.10 10.92 -0.67
N SER A 9 -15.91 10.12 -1.38
CA SER A 9 -17.22 10.55 -1.86
C SER A 9 -18.20 10.80 -0.71
N PRO A 10 -19.27 11.60 -0.91
CA PRO A 10 -20.32 11.78 0.08
C PRO A 10 -20.93 10.46 0.57
N ARG A 11 -21.10 9.48 -0.34
CA ARG A 11 -21.60 8.13 0.00
C ARG A 11 -20.63 7.39 0.91
N SER A 12 -19.34 7.34 0.56
CA SER A 12 -18.31 6.70 1.39
C SER A 12 -18.22 7.33 2.79
N ARG A 13 -18.32 8.66 2.89
CA ARG A 13 -18.37 9.36 4.19
C ARG A 13 -19.61 8.99 5.00
N SER A 14 -20.75 8.81 4.34
CA SER A 14 -21.99 8.38 5.00
C SER A 14 -21.87 6.96 5.55
N VAL A 15 -21.31 6.04 4.76
CA VAL A 15 -21.03 4.67 5.18
C VAL A 15 -20.06 4.64 6.35
N LEU A 16 -18.97 5.41 6.32
CA LEU A 16 -18.01 5.50 7.43
C LEU A 16 -18.67 5.93 8.75
N ARG A 17 -19.57 6.93 8.70
CA ARG A 17 -20.33 7.35 9.88
C ARG A 17 -21.24 6.24 10.43
N GLU A 18 -21.85 5.46 9.54
CA GLU A 18 -22.71 4.36 9.96
C GLU A 18 -21.91 3.20 10.56
N LEU A 19 -20.77 2.86 9.96
CA LEU A 19 -19.84 1.86 10.52
C LEU A 19 -19.37 2.26 11.92
N ASP A 20 -19.05 3.53 12.15
CA ASP A 20 -18.69 4.04 13.50
C ASP A 20 -19.87 3.92 14.49
N ARG A 21 -21.11 4.23 14.07
CA ARG A 21 -22.31 3.99 14.90
C ARG A 21 -22.50 2.52 15.26
N LEU A 22 -22.20 1.62 14.34
CA LEU A 22 -22.29 0.17 14.54
C LEU A 22 -21.10 -0.40 15.34
N GLY A 23 -20.10 0.43 15.66
CA GLY A 23 -18.88 -0.02 16.34
C GLY A 23 -17.97 -0.89 15.47
N VAL A 24 -18.16 -0.85 14.16
CA VAL A 24 -17.33 -1.58 13.20
C VAL A 24 -15.99 -0.86 13.04
N ARG A 25 -14.91 -1.58 13.28
CA ARG A 25 -13.56 -1.06 13.13
C ARG A 25 -13.16 -1.05 11.66
N VAL A 26 -12.84 0.14 11.14
CA VAL A 26 -12.30 0.30 9.78
C VAL A 26 -10.79 0.51 9.87
N VAL A 27 -10.04 -0.32 9.13
CA VAL A 27 -8.57 -0.28 9.11
C VAL A 27 -8.11 0.05 7.69
N PRO A 28 -7.63 1.28 7.42
CA PRO A 28 -7.02 1.59 6.13
C PRO A 28 -5.75 0.75 5.92
N ALA A 29 -5.62 0.14 4.75
CA ALA A 29 -4.45 -0.66 4.37
C ALA A 29 -3.90 -0.21 3.00
N THR A 30 -2.77 0.48 2.99
CA THR A 30 -2.28 1.22 1.82
C THR A 30 -0.79 1.00 1.55
N GLY A 31 -0.40 1.18 0.29
CA GLY A 31 1.01 1.27 -0.11
C GLY A 31 1.67 2.58 0.30
N ARG A 32 0.88 3.63 0.56
CA ARG A 32 1.39 4.95 0.98
C ARG A 32 1.92 4.96 2.40
N ALA A 33 2.79 5.92 2.69
CA ALA A 33 3.18 6.28 4.04
C ALA A 33 1.99 6.90 4.81
N ARG A 34 2.08 6.87 6.14
CA ARG A 34 1.08 7.47 7.02
C ARG A 34 1.02 8.99 6.85
N ALA A 35 2.18 9.63 6.71
CA ALA A 35 2.33 11.07 6.50
C ALA A 35 2.06 11.53 5.05
N GLY A 36 1.60 10.64 4.16
CA GLY A 36 1.23 11.03 2.81
C GLY A 36 -0.06 11.86 2.82
N SER A 37 -0.12 12.93 2.03
CA SER A 37 -1.23 13.90 2.09
C SER A 37 -2.61 13.27 1.90
N TRP A 38 -2.76 12.33 0.98
CA TRP A 38 -4.04 11.64 0.78
C TRP A 38 -4.36 10.68 1.91
N THR A 39 -3.33 10.10 2.53
CA THR A 39 -3.50 9.28 3.73
C THR A 39 -4.00 10.17 4.86
N GLU A 40 -3.32 11.29 5.14
CA GLU A 40 -3.72 12.24 6.19
C GLU A 40 -5.15 12.73 6.01
N ASP A 41 -5.53 13.17 4.80
CA ASP A 41 -6.89 13.63 4.48
C ASP A 41 -7.96 12.59 4.84
N VAL A 42 -7.71 11.32 4.50
CA VAL A 42 -8.62 10.21 4.85
C VAL A 42 -8.65 9.98 6.35
N LEU A 43 -7.49 10.01 7.01
CA LEU A 43 -7.38 9.75 8.44
C LEU A 43 -7.98 10.86 9.32
N THR A 44 -8.36 12.01 8.73
CA THR A 44 -9.17 13.03 9.42
C THR A 44 -10.63 12.62 9.64
N GLU A 45 -11.13 11.59 8.95
CA GLU A 45 -12.50 11.11 9.17
C GLU A 45 -12.68 10.61 10.61
N PRO A 46 -13.73 11.03 11.33
CA PRO A 46 -13.96 10.62 12.71
C PRO A 46 -13.97 9.10 12.92
N ALA A 47 -14.53 8.36 11.96
CA ALA A 47 -14.59 6.89 11.96
C ALA A 47 -13.21 6.21 11.87
N LEU A 48 -12.17 6.94 11.44
CA LEU A 48 -10.79 6.46 11.28
C LEU A 48 -9.86 6.96 12.39
N ARG A 49 -10.42 7.55 13.46
CA ARG A 49 -9.80 7.90 14.75
C ARG A 49 -8.32 8.31 14.66
N GLY A 50 -8.01 9.36 13.89
CA GLY A 50 -6.68 9.98 13.85
C GLY A 50 -5.57 9.10 13.24
N GLY A 51 -5.93 8.14 12.38
CA GLY A 51 -4.96 7.27 11.73
C GLY A 51 -4.70 5.95 12.41
N SER A 52 -5.57 5.54 13.32
CA SER A 52 -5.34 4.39 14.18
C SER A 52 -6.67 3.66 14.43
N PRO A 53 -6.75 2.37 14.09
CA PRO A 53 -5.69 1.52 13.55
C PRO A 53 -5.39 1.79 12.07
N GLY A 54 -4.23 1.35 11.57
CA GLY A 54 -3.89 1.49 10.16
C GLY A 54 -2.67 0.69 9.73
N VAL A 55 -2.64 0.31 8.44
CA VAL A 55 -1.55 -0.42 7.78
C VAL A 55 -1.03 0.41 6.61
N PHE A 56 0.26 0.72 6.63
CA PHE A 56 0.93 1.66 5.72
C PHE A 56 2.16 1.03 5.10
N CYS A 57 2.69 1.63 4.04
CA CYS A 57 3.87 1.13 3.32
C CYS A 57 3.75 -0.37 2.96
N ASN A 58 2.58 -0.79 2.47
CA ASN A 58 2.27 -2.19 2.13
C ASN A 58 2.44 -3.19 3.29
N GLY A 59 2.27 -2.74 4.54
CA GLY A 59 2.41 -3.61 5.71
C GLY A 59 3.72 -3.45 6.46
N CYS A 60 4.64 -2.62 5.98
CA CYS A 60 5.90 -2.38 6.69
C CYS A 60 5.71 -1.54 7.96
N ILE A 61 4.65 -0.72 8.01
CA ILE A 61 4.32 0.12 9.16
C ILE A 61 2.86 -0.14 9.53
N ALA A 62 2.58 -0.37 10.81
CA ALA A 62 1.22 -0.54 11.30
C ALA A 62 1.03 0.10 12.66
N TYR A 63 -0.19 0.58 12.92
CA TYR A 63 -0.59 1.18 14.18
C TYR A 63 -1.86 0.52 14.70
N ASP A 64 -1.90 0.29 16.01
CA ASP A 64 -3.07 -0.21 16.72
C ASP A 64 -4.06 0.95 17.03
N THR A 65 -5.26 0.60 17.47
CA THR A 65 -6.38 1.45 17.89
C THR A 65 -6.03 2.49 18.95
N ASP A 66 -5.03 2.22 19.81
CA ASP A 66 -4.53 3.15 20.83
C ASP A 66 -3.46 4.13 20.30
N GLY A 67 -3.12 4.03 19.01
CA GLY A 67 -2.07 4.80 18.37
C GLY A 67 -0.67 4.21 18.53
N SER A 68 -0.51 3.08 19.24
CA SER A 68 0.78 2.41 19.38
C SER A 68 1.25 1.84 18.04
N ALA A 69 2.50 2.11 17.68
CA ALA A 69 3.13 1.50 16.51
C ALA A 69 3.47 0.04 16.81
N LEU A 70 3.21 -0.84 15.84
CA LEU A 70 3.79 -2.18 15.82
C LEU A 70 5.27 -2.06 15.39
N PRO A 71 6.13 -3.05 15.71
CA PRO A 71 7.49 -3.09 15.21
C PRO A 71 7.52 -2.94 13.68
N PRO A 72 8.26 -1.98 13.11
CA PRO A 72 8.30 -1.78 11.68
C PRO A 72 9.10 -2.89 11.00
N ALA A 73 8.67 -3.29 9.80
CA ALA A 73 9.48 -4.13 8.91
C ALA A 73 10.37 -3.24 8.04
N THR A 74 11.63 -3.63 7.90
CA THR A 74 12.62 -2.89 7.09
C THR A 74 13.39 -3.88 6.23
N LEU A 75 13.85 -3.41 5.07
CA LEU A 75 14.63 -4.22 4.14
C LEU A 75 15.93 -4.67 4.81
N PRO A 76 16.39 -5.91 4.55
CA PRO A 76 17.73 -6.34 4.96
C PRO A 76 18.79 -5.33 4.52
N ARG A 77 19.75 -5.05 5.40
CA ARG A 77 20.71 -3.93 5.27
C ARG A 77 21.42 -3.89 3.91
N GLU A 78 21.73 -5.05 3.35
CA GLU A 78 22.50 -5.18 2.11
C GLU A 78 21.65 -5.08 0.84
N LEU A 79 20.33 -5.29 0.95
CA LEU A 79 19.42 -5.37 -0.19
C LEU A 79 19.30 -4.03 -0.95
N PRO A 80 19.09 -2.87 -0.31
CA PRO A 80 19.05 -1.58 -1.02
C PRO A 80 20.26 -1.34 -1.91
N SER A 81 21.48 -1.44 -1.38
CA SER A 81 22.70 -1.22 -2.18
C SER A 81 22.88 -2.28 -3.27
N ALA A 82 22.48 -3.53 -3.03
CA ALA A 82 22.52 -4.58 -4.06
C ALA A 82 21.55 -4.28 -5.21
N LEU A 83 20.33 -3.86 -4.89
CA LEU A 83 19.32 -3.47 -5.87
C LEU A 83 19.79 -2.27 -6.70
N LEU A 84 20.29 -1.21 -6.06
CA LEU A 84 20.78 -0.03 -6.76
C LEU A 84 21.93 -0.37 -7.73
N ARG A 85 22.83 -1.29 -7.37
CA ARG A 85 23.86 -1.81 -8.29
C ARG A 85 23.28 -2.56 -9.48
N THR A 86 22.23 -3.37 -9.27
CA THR A 86 21.52 -4.06 -10.37
C THR A 86 20.91 -3.04 -11.33
N LEU A 87 20.29 -1.97 -10.80
CA LEU A 87 19.65 -0.92 -11.61
C LEU A 87 20.65 -0.02 -12.34
N ALA A 88 21.87 0.13 -11.82
CA ALA A 88 22.94 0.90 -12.46
C ALA A 88 23.75 0.11 -13.50
N ALA A 89 23.49 -1.20 -13.65
CA ALA A 89 24.25 -2.04 -14.58
C ALA A 89 23.99 -1.64 -16.05
N PRO A 90 25.00 -1.76 -16.95
CA PRO A 90 24.80 -1.51 -18.38
C PRO A 90 23.66 -2.38 -18.95
N GLY A 91 22.70 -1.75 -19.61
CA GLY A 91 21.54 -2.43 -20.19
C GLY A 91 20.39 -2.70 -19.21
N ALA A 92 20.49 -2.23 -17.97
CA ALA A 92 19.37 -2.25 -17.03
C ALA A 92 18.17 -1.44 -17.56
N ILE A 93 16.98 -1.86 -17.17
CA ILE A 93 15.74 -1.18 -17.53
C ILE A 93 15.68 0.15 -16.77
N SER A 94 15.40 1.22 -17.51
CA SER A 94 15.35 2.57 -16.94
C SER A 94 14.20 2.71 -15.95
N CYS A 95 14.53 3.05 -14.70
CA CYS A 95 13.59 3.41 -13.67
C CYS A 95 14.21 4.44 -12.71
N CYS A 96 13.38 5.07 -11.89
CA CYS A 96 13.80 5.98 -10.82
C CYS A 96 13.53 5.31 -9.46
N PRO A 97 14.58 4.87 -8.73
CA PRO A 97 14.42 4.30 -7.41
C PRO A 97 14.17 5.40 -6.36
N ILE A 98 13.20 5.16 -5.50
CA ILE A 98 12.82 6.02 -4.37
C ILE A 98 12.87 5.17 -3.09
N ALA A 99 13.77 5.48 -2.17
CA ALA A 99 13.89 4.77 -0.89
C ALA A 99 13.08 5.46 0.20
N TYR A 100 12.29 4.69 0.95
CA TYR A 100 11.50 5.22 2.06
C TYR A 100 12.24 4.97 3.37
N VAL A 101 12.55 6.05 4.08
CA VAL A 101 13.25 6.03 5.38
C VAL A 101 12.42 6.84 6.36
N GLY A 102 11.80 6.16 7.32
CA GLY A 102 10.78 6.78 8.17
C GLY A 102 9.63 7.32 7.31
N ASP A 103 9.36 8.63 7.43
CA ASP A 103 8.31 9.33 6.68
C ASP A 103 8.84 10.03 5.41
N GLU A 104 10.15 10.01 5.14
CA GLU A 104 10.76 10.64 3.97
C GLU A 104 10.88 9.67 2.78
N ALA A 105 10.67 10.18 1.57
CA ALA A 105 10.95 9.49 0.31
C ALA A 105 12.20 10.10 -0.35
N LEU A 106 13.29 9.33 -0.41
CA LEU A 106 14.61 9.78 -0.86
C LEU A 106 14.89 9.34 -2.29
N HIS A 107 15.50 10.21 -3.08
CA HIS A 107 15.98 9.89 -4.42
C HIS A 107 17.24 10.70 -4.75
N ASP A 108 18.14 10.19 -5.59
CA ASP A 108 19.32 10.93 -6.08
C ASP A 108 19.28 11.22 -7.59
N SER A 109 18.29 10.65 -8.25
CA SER A 109 18.13 10.64 -9.70
C SER A 109 16.65 10.54 -10.03
N GLY A 110 16.29 10.78 -11.28
CA GLY A 110 14.90 10.64 -11.75
C GLY A 110 14.51 11.62 -12.84
N SER A 111 13.57 11.20 -13.68
CA SER A 111 12.91 12.10 -14.62
C SER A 111 12.00 13.06 -13.84
N ALA A 112 12.10 14.36 -14.13
CA ALA A 112 11.20 15.35 -13.56
C ALA A 112 9.71 14.98 -13.77
N ALA A 113 9.38 14.33 -14.89
CA ALA A 113 8.02 13.87 -15.16
C ALA A 113 7.56 12.77 -14.17
N LEU A 114 8.42 11.78 -13.88
CA LEU A 114 8.10 10.69 -12.94
C LEU A 114 7.99 11.21 -11.52
N LEU A 115 8.87 12.12 -11.12
CA LEU A 115 8.86 12.72 -9.78
C LEU A 115 7.62 13.60 -9.59
N SER A 116 7.24 14.40 -10.60
CA SER A 116 5.98 15.17 -10.57
C SER A 116 4.75 14.25 -10.50
N GLN A 117 4.74 13.16 -11.26
CA GLN A 117 3.66 12.17 -11.22
C GLN A 117 3.54 11.49 -9.85
N LEU A 118 4.67 11.15 -9.20
CA LEU A 118 4.65 10.63 -7.83
C LEU A 118 4.18 11.68 -6.81
N ALA A 119 4.60 12.95 -6.96
CA ALA A 119 4.14 14.04 -6.11
C ALA A 119 2.62 14.23 -6.21
N GLU A 120 2.04 14.05 -7.40
CA GLU A 120 0.59 14.05 -7.61
C GLU A 120 -0.11 12.90 -6.89
N VAL A 121 0.55 11.76 -6.62
CA VAL A 121 -0.04 10.62 -5.88
C VAL A 121 -0.22 10.89 -4.37
N GLY A 122 0.31 12.02 -3.87
CA GLY A 122 0.08 12.47 -2.49
C GLY A 122 0.61 11.49 -1.43
N ASP A 123 1.77 10.88 -1.69
CA ASP A 123 2.50 10.05 -0.72
C ASP A 123 3.47 10.92 0.13
N SER A 124 4.57 10.36 0.63
CA SER A 124 5.61 11.07 1.39
C SER A 124 6.26 12.23 0.62
N PRO A 125 6.69 13.31 1.30
CA PRO A 125 7.51 14.36 0.71
C PRO A 125 8.77 13.81 0.05
N LEU A 126 8.97 14.14 -1.22
CA LEU A 126 10.15 13.77 -1.97
C LEU A 126 11.33 14.66 -1.61
N ARG A 127 12.47 14.04 -1.30
CA ARG A 127 13.71 14.73 -1.00
C ARG A 127 14.83 14.20 -1.87
N CYS A 128 15.43 15.13 -2.62
CA CYS A 128 16.62 14.85 -3.40
C CYS A 128 17.85 14.77 -2.48
N VAL A 129 18.61 13.69 -2.58
CA VAL A 129 19.87 13.45 -1.88
C VAL A 129 21.01 13.35 -2.88
N ALA A 130 22.25 13.55 -2.42
CA ALA A 130 23.41 13.51 -3.31
C ALA A 130 23.76 12.07 -3.77
N ASP A 131 23.50 11.07 -2.92
CA ASP A 131 23.79 9.66 -3.16
C ASP A 131 22.75 8.81 -2.40
N LEU A 132 21.89 8.10 -3.15
CA LEU A 132 20.83 7.28 -2.58
C LEU A 132 21.39 6.02 -1.91
N SER A 133 22.48 5.45 -2.42
CA SER A 133 23.13 4.28 -1.84
C SER A 133 23.68 4.61 -0.45
N ALA A 134 24.40 5.73 -0.33
CA ALA A 134 24.92 6.19 0.95
C ALA A 134 23.79 6.48 1.95
N ALA A 135 22.68 7.06 1.50
CA ALA A 135 21.50 7.29 2.33
C ALA A 135 20.87 5.97 2.84
N CYS A 136 20.78 4.96 1.97
CA CYS A 136 20.26 3.63 2.33
C CYS A 136 21.18 2.88 3.31
N GLU A 137 22.50 3.08 3.25
CA GLU A 137 23.45 2.45 4.17
C GLU A 137 23.44 3.07 5.58
N ALA A 138 23.07 4.35 5.65
CA ALA A 138 23.02 5.14 6.87
C ALA A 138 21.73 4.95 7.69
N ALA A 139 20.68 4.37 7.11
CA ALA A 139 19.37 4.26 7.75
C ALA A 139 18.66 2.93 7.44
N ALA A 140 17.65 2.60 8.24
CA ALA A 140 16.80 1.45 7.97
C ALA A 140 15.77 1.82 6.89
N VAL A 141 15.83 1.16 5.74
CA VAL A 141 14.94 1.41 4.61
C VAL A 141 13.68 0.57 4.77
N THR A 142 12.51 1.21 4.80
CA THR A 142 11.21 0.54 4.94
C THR A 142 10.82 -0.19 3.65
N LYS A 143 10.94 0.50 2.52
CA LYS A 143 10.64 -0.02 1.17
C LYS A 143 11.41 0.77 0.11
N ILE A 144 11.51 0.22 -1.09
CA ILE A 144 12.00 0.95 -2.27
C ILE A 144 10.92 0.90 -3.36
N LEU A 145 10.57 2.06 -3.89
CA LEU A 145 9.66 2.21 -5.02
C LEU A 145 10.49 2.42 -6.30
N LEU A 146 10.20 1.64 -7.34
CA LEU A 146 10.82 1.74 -8.66
C LEU A 146 9.82 2.36 -9.62
N LEU A 147 9.97 3.66 -9.85
CA LEU A 147 9.14 4.41 -10.79
C LEU A 147 9.62 4.17 -12.21
N HIS A 148 8.70 3.83 -13.11
CA HIS A 148 9.01 3.73 -14.54
C HIS A 148 7.92 4.41 -15.36
N ALA A 149 8.20 4.66 -16.65
CA ALA A 149 7.22 5.30 -17.51
C ALA A 149 6.00 4.40 -17.71
N SER A 150 4.80 4.98 -17.69
CA SER A 150 3.58 4.24 -18.03
C SER A 150 3.69 3.63 -19.43
N GLY A 151 3.37 2.35 -19.56
CA GLY A 151 3.51 1.60 -20.81
C GLY A 151 4.92 1.08 -21.09
N SER A 152 5.91 1.34 -20.23
CA SER A 152 7.14 0.54 -20.23
C SER A 152 6.87 -0.85 -19.65
N ASP A 153 7.76 -1.79 -19.98
CA ASP A 153 7.59 -3.19 -19.62
C ASP A 153 7.87 -3.43 -18.12
N SER A 154 6.82 -3.28 -17.30
CA SER A 154 6.85 -3.54 -15.85
C SER A 154 7.27 -4.98 -15.55
N ASP A 155 6.83 -5.94 -16.36
CA ASP A 155 7.17 -7.35 -16.20
C ASP A 155 8.65 -7.58 -16.46
N ALA A 156 9.23 -6.92 -17.46
CA ALA A 156 10.67 -6.95 -17.70
C ALA A 156 11.45 -6.29 -16.56
N LEU A 157 10.99 -5.14 -16.03
CA LEU A 157 11.63 -4.50 -14.87
C LEU A 157 11.61 -5.45 -13.67
N ARG A 158 10.43 -6.01 -13.34
CA ARG A 158 10.25 -7.00 -12.29
C ARG A 158 11.18 -8.19 -12.49
N ALA A 159 11.23 -8.77 -13.68
CA ALA A 159 12.11 -9.89 -13.99
C ALA A 159 13.59 -9.53 -13.79
N SER A 160 14.00 -8.32 -14.19
CA SER A 160 15.40 -7.87 -14.09
C SER A 160 15.90 -7.73 -12.65
N VAL A 161 15.01 -7.42 -11.69
CA VAL A 161 15.39 -7.21 -10.28
C VAL A 161 15.02 -8.40 -9.37
N SER A 162 14.17 -9.32 -9.84
CA SER A 162 13.61 -10.41 -9.02
C SER A 162 14.67 -11.25 -8.30
N ALA A 163 15.74 -11.65 -9.00
CA ALA A 163 16.79 -12.46 -8.38
C ALA A 163 17.49 -11.70 -7.24
N THR A 164 17.83 -10.43 -7.44
CA THR A 164 18.47 -9.59 -6.41
C THR A 164 17.54 -9.40 -5.22
N VAL A 165 16.26 -9.10 -5.47
CA VAL A 165 15.27 -8.83 -4.42
C VAL A 165 14.99 -10.10 -3.60
N CYS A 166 14.62 -11.20 -4.25
CA CYS A 166 14.25 -12.42 -3.54
C CYS A 166 15.44 -13.04 -2.78
N ASN A 167 16.64 -13.08 -3.38
CA ASN A 167 17.83 -13.59 -2.70
C ASN A 167 18.30 -12.68 -1.56
N GLY A 168 17.99 -11.38 -1.65
CA GLY A 168 18.29 -10.40 -0.61
C GLY A 168 17.24 -10.33 0.51
N GLY A 169 16.25 -11.23 0.54
CA GLY A 169 15.21 -11.24 1.57
C GLY A 169 14.13 -10.16 1.40
N GLY A 170 13.90 -9.71 0.17
CA GLY A 170 12.77 -8.85 -0.19
C GLY A 170 11.70 -9.56 -1.01
N ALA A 171 10.57 -8.88 -1.21
CA ALA A 171 9.48 -9.27 -2.09
C ALA A 171 9.11 -8.09 -3.02
N LEU A 172 8.49 -8.43 -4.15
CA LEU A 172 8.01 -7.48 -5.15
C LEU A 172 6.49 -7.43 -5.16
N THR A 173 5.91 -6.24 -5.16
CA THR A 173 4.46 -6.02 -5.25
C THR A 173 4.15 -4.79 -6.10
N GLN A 174 2.95 -4.70 -6.66
CA GLN A 174 2.57 -3.60 -7.54
C GLN A 174 1.11 -3.17 -7.38
N ALA A 175 0.89 -1.90 -7.06
CA ALA A 175 -0.47 -1.34 -6.99
C ALA A 175 -0.89 -0.64 -8.30
N LEU A 176 0.06 0.05 -8.93
CA LEU A 176 -0.14 0.80 -10.17
C LEU A 176 0.89 0.34 -11.19
N ASP A 177 0.50 0.32 -12.47
CA ASP A 177 1.31 -0.22 -13.58
C ASP A 177 2.69 0.43 -13.74
N TRP A 178 2.92 1.59 -13.15
CA TRP A 178 4.16 2.38 -13.22
C TRP A 178 4.94 2.43 -11.89
N MET A 179 4.49 1.67 -10.88
CA MET A 179 5.01 1.66 -9.51
C MET A 179 5.27 0.23 -9.02
N LEU A 180 6.46 -0.30 -9.34
CA LEU A 180 6.92 -1.56 -8.76
C LEU A 180 7.54 -1.30 -7.37
N GLU A 181 7.08 -2.00 -6.34
CA GLU A 181 7.54 -1.80 -4.97
C GLU A 181 8.33 -3.02 -4.46
N VAL A 182 9.43 -2.75 -3.78
CA VAL A 182 10.28 -3.70 -3.07
C VAL A 182 10.05 -3.52 -1.58
N ILE A 183 9.58 -4.58 -0.92
CA ILE A 183 9.29 -4.64 0.52
C ILE A 183 10.05 -5.81 1.16
N PRO A 184 10.16 -5.89 2.50
CA PRO A 184 10.72 -7.05 3.17
C PRO A 184 9.94 -8.33 2.83
N ALA A 185 10.61 -9.48 2.69
CA ALA A 185 9.97 -10.71 2.24
C ALA A 185 8.89 -11.25 3.20
N ASP A 186 8.97 -10.89 4.47
CA ASP A 186 8.01 -11.22 5.52
C ASP A 186 6.96 -10.13 5.77
N ALA A 187 7.02 -9.02 5.03
CA ALA A 187 6.07 -7.93 5.14
C ALA A 187 5.07 -7.96 3.99
N ASP A 188 3.78 -7.89 4.35
CA ASP A 188 2.70 -7.58 3.43
C ASP A 188 1.51 -7.01 4.24
N LYS A 189 0.50 -6.45 3.56
CA LYS A 189 -0.68 -5.88 4.24
C LYS A 189 -1.42 -6.91 5.11
N GLY A 190 -1.44 -8.17 4.69
CA GLY A 190 -2.03 -9.28 5.44
C GLY A 190 -1.23 -9.67 6.66
N THR A 191 0.10 -9.65 6.61
CA THR A 191 0.95 -9.96 7.76
C THR A 191 0.84 -8.89 8.83
N ALA A 192 0.81 -7.62 8.43
CA ALA A 192 0.50 -6.51 9.35
C ALA A 192 -0.91 -6.64 9.97
N ALA A 193 -1.92 -6.95 9.16
CA ALA A 193 -3.27 -7.18 9.65
C ALA A 193 -3.35 -8.38 10.62
N THR A 194 -2.60 -9.47 10.36
CA THR A 194 -2.54 -10.64 11.25
C THR A 194 -2.04 -10.25 12.64
N ALA A 195 -0.99 -9.41 12.71
CA ALA A 195 -0.46 -8.93 13.98
C ALA A 195 -1.47 -8.04 14.73
N LEU A 196 -2.23 -7.21 14.03
CA LEU A 196 -3.32 -6.41 14.62
C LEU A 196 -4.47 -7.28 15.14
N LEU A 197 -4.94 -8.25 14.34
CA LEU A 197 -6.01 -9.18 14.71
C LEU A 197 -5.65 -9.96 15.98
N ALA A 198 -4.40 -10.43 16.09
CA ALA A 198 -3.92 -11.12 17.29
C ALA A 198 -4.01 -10.25 18.56
N ARG A 199 -3.71 -8.95 18.47
CA ARG A 199 -3.88 -8.01 19.60
C ARG A 199 -5.35 -7.76 19.95
N TRP A 200 -6.24 -7.89 18.98
CA TRP A 200 -7.68 -7.69 19.15
C TRP A 200 -8.43 -8.96 19.56
N GLY A 201 -7.77 -10.12 19.58
CA GLY A 201 -8.42 -11.40 19.81
C GLY A 201 -9.44 -11.75 18.72
N LEU A 202 -9.22 -11.27 17.50
CA LEU A 202 -10.07 -11.51 16.34
C LEU A 202 -9.39 -12.49 15.37
N GLY A 203 -10.22 -13.22 14.63
CA GLY A 203 -9.78 -14.10 13.55
C GLY A 203 -9.93 -13.44 12.18
N TRP A 204 -9.42 -14.11 11.15
CA TRP A 204 -9.61 -13.65 9.78
C TRP A 204 -11.07 -13.81 9.31
N GLU A 205 -11.82 -14.72 9.92
CA GLU A 205 -13.27 -14.90 9.76
C GLU A 205 -14.08 -13.65 10.12
N ASP A 206 -13.54 -12.80 11.00
CA ASP A 206 -14.16 -11.53 11.42
C ASP A 206 -13.83 -10.37 10.46
N VAL A 207 -13.02 -10.63 9.42
CA VAL A 207 -12.50 -9.60 8.52
C VAL A 207 -13.24 -9.59 7.21
N LEU A 208 -13.69 -8.39 6.82
CA LEU A 208 -14.01 -8.06 5.44
C LEU A 208 -12.86 -7.23 4.83
N ALA A 209 -12.22 -7.77 3.79
CA ALA A 209 -11.17 -7.07 3.04
C ALA A 209 -11.69 -6.58 1.68
N ILE A 210 -11.34 -5.35 1.31
CA ILE A 210 -11.63 -4.76 0.00
C ILE A 210 -10.33 -4.29 -0.62
N GLY A 211 -10.06 -4.70 -1.86
CA GLY A 211 -8.84 -4.35 -2.57
C GLY A 211 -9.02 -4.24 -4.08
N ASP A 212 -8.01 -3.68 -4.73
CA ASP A 212 -7.98 -3.49 -6.18
C ASP A 212 -6.58 -3.69 -6.81
N GLY A 213 -5.51 -3.70 -6.00
CA GLY A 213 -4.13 -3.92 -6.46
C GLY A 213 -3.55 -5.30 -6.11
N GLU A 214 -2.40 -5.65 -6.71
CA GLU A 214 -1.65 -6.88 -6.38
C GLU A 214 -1.26 -6.90 -4.90
N ASN A 215 -0.93 -5.72 -4.34
CA ASN A 215 -0.59 -5.54 -2.94
C ASN A 215 -1.75 -5.84 -1.96
N ASP A 216 -2.98 -5.99 -2.46
CA ASP A 216 -4.15 -6.38 -1.66
C ASP A 216 -4.39 -7.89 -1.66
N LEU A 217 -3.75 -8.66 -2.56
CA LEU A 217 -3.93 -10.11 -2.65
C LEU A 217 -3.72 -10.83 -1.30
N PRO A 218 -2.73 -10.47 -0.47
CA PRO A 218 -2.57 -11.11 0.84
C PRO A 218 -3.74 -10.86 1.80
N LEU A 219 -4.42 -9.70 1.72
CA LEU A 219 -5.63 -9.44 2.50
C LEU A 219 -6.81 -10.24 1.95
N LEU A 220 -7.02 -10.20 0.64
CA LEU A 220 -8.16 -10.86 -0.02
C LEU A 220 -8.12 -12.39 0.14
N ALA A 221 -6.92 -12.97 0.14
CA ALA A 221 -6.73 -14.41 0.29
C ALA A 221 -7.00 -14.92 1.72
N ARG A 222 -6.88 -14.05 2.74
CA ARG A 222 -6.99 -14.43 4.15
C ARG A 222 -8.36 -14.08 4.75
N ALA A 223 -8.98 -12.98 4.32
CA ALA A 223 -10.22 -12.48 4.90
C ALA A 223 -11.41 -13.45 4.77
N GLY A 224 -12.24 -13.51 5.82
CA GLY A 224 -13.47 -14.29 5.85
C GLY A 224 -14.47 -13.85 4.80
N THR A 225 -14.54 -12.54 4.54
CA THR A 225 -15.21 -11.96 3.37
C THR A 225 -14.22 -11.16 2.53
N SER A 226 -14.02 -11.52 1.27
CA SER A 226 -13.11 -10.79 0.38
C SER A 226 -13.81 -10.21 -0.84
N VAL A 227 -13.56 -8.93 -1.11
CA VAL A 227 -14.24 -8.17 -2.16
C VAL A 227 -13.21 -7.45 -3.03
N ALA A 228 -13.25 -7.68 -4.34
CA ALA A 228 -12.46 -6.90 -5.30
C ALA A 228 -13.30 -5.75 -5.87
N MET A 229 -12.69 -4.58 -6.01
CA MET A 229 -13.31 -3.47 -6.74
C MET A 229 -13.36 -3.77 -8.24
N GLY A 230 -14.35 -3.22 -8.94
CA GLY A 230 -14.53 -3.43 -10.39
C GLY A 230 -13.35 -2.95 -11.24
N ASN A 231 -12.59 -1.95 -10.76
CA ASN A 231 -11.36 -1.47 -11.42
C ASN A 231 -10.11 -2.29 -11.10
N GLY A 232 -10.19 -3.27 -10.19
CA GLY A 232 -9.03 -4.11 -9.87
C GLY A 232 -8.67 -5.05 -11.01
N GLY A 233 -7.39 -5.42 -11.13
CA GLY A 233 -6.89 -6.32 -12.17
C GLY A 233 -7.56 -7.71 -12.15
N GLU A 234 -7.42 -8.47 -13.23
CA GLU A 234 -8.08 -9.79 -13.33
C GLU A 234 -7.64 -10.76 -12.23
N ALA A 235 -6.35 -10.78 -11.88
CA ALA A 235 -5.84 -11.60 -10.78
C ALA A 235 -6.48 -11.23 -9.44
N VAL A 236 -6.68 -9.94 -9.16
CA VAL A 236 -7.31 -9.43 -7.94
C VAL A 236 -8.78 -9.83 -7.88
N ARG A 237 -9.53 -9.63 -8.98
CA ARG A 237 -10.94 -10.03 -9.06
C ARG A 237 -11.16 -11.53 -8.90
N ARG A 238 -10.24 -12.36 -9.39
CA ARG A 238 -10.30 -13.83 -9.22
C ARG A 238 -9.94 -14.28 -7.80
N ALA A 239 -9.14 -13.51 -7.07
CA ALA A 239 -8.73 -13.84 -5.71
C ALA A 239 -9.82 -13.52 -4.66
N ALA A 240 -10.77 -12.65 -4.99
CA ALA A 240 -11.86 -12.28 -4.10
C ALA A 240 -13.11 -13.15 -4.28
N GLN A 241 -13.88 -13.33 -3.21
CA GLN A 241 -15.18 -14.04 -3.25
C GLN A 241 -16.27 -13.24 -3.96
N HIS A 242 -16.16 -11.91 -3.91
CA HIS A 242 -17.13 -10.99 -4.49
C HIS A 242 -16.45 -9.90 -5.30
N VAL A 243 -17.19 -9.36 -6.26
CA VAL A 243 -16.80 -8.17 -7.03
C VAL A 243 -17.93 -7.15 -6.93
N VAL A 244 -17.56 -5.90 -6.68
CA VAL A 244 -18.46 -4.74 -6.61
C VAL A 244 -18.13 -3.74 -7.70
N GLY A 245 -18.82 -2.59 -7.74
CA GLY A 245 -18.50 -1.49 -8.64
C GLY A 245 -17.05 -1.03 -8.56
N SER A 246 -16.61 -0.26 -9.56
CA SER A 246 -15.30 0.40 -9.51
C SER A 246 -15.25 1.48 -8.44
N ASN A 247 -14.05 2.00 -8.16
CA ASN A 247 -13.86 3.18 -7.33
C ASN A 247 -14.62 4.42 -7.85
N ALA A 248 -14.88 4.53 -9.16
CA ALA A 248 -15.72 5.57 -9.75
C ALA A 248 -17.22 5.40 -9.45
N GLN A 249 -17.63 4.21 -9.03
CA GLN A 249 -19.02 3.83 -8.76
C GLN A 249 -19.27 3.63 -7.25
N ASP A 250 -18.37 4.12 -6.40
CA ASP A 250 -18.42 3.92 -4.95
C ASP A 250 -18.46 2.44 -4.52
N GLY A 251 -17.73 1.56 -5.22
CA GLY A 251 -17.74 0.13 -4.92
C GLY A 251 -17.36 -0.23 -3.47
N TRP A 252 -16.53 0.58 -2.81
CA TRP A 252 -16.23 0.39 -1.39
C TRP A 252 -17.46 0.60 -0.52
N ALA A 253 -18.24 1.65 -0.79
CA ALA A 253 -19.48 1.92 -0.07
C ALA A 253 -20.53 0.85 -0.37
N GLU A 254 -20.65 0.43 -1.63
CA GLU A 254 -21.52 -0.70 -2.04
C GLU A 254 -21.20 -1.98 -1.25
N ALA A 255 -19.92 -2.32 -1.10
CA ALA A 255 -19.51 -3.49 -0.33
C ALA A 255 -19.92 -3.39 1.15
N MET A 256 -19.69 -2.23 1.79
CA MET A 256 -20.07 -2.04 3.19
C MET A 256 -21.59 -2.10 3.40
N GLU A 257 -22.36 -1.48 2.50
CA GLU A 257 -23.82 -1.53 2.53
C GLU A 257 -24.34 -2.97 2.37
N ARG A 258 -23.72 -3.74 1.47
CA ARG A 258 -24.14 -5.11 1.14
C ARG A 258 -23.78 -6.13 2.21
N PHE A 259 -22.59 -6.03 2.80
CA PHE A 259 -22.02 -7.09 3.61
C PHE A 259 -21.92 -6.76 5.11
N VAL A 260 -22.07 -5.49 5.50
CA VAL A 260 -21.89 -5.06 6.89
C VAL A 260 -23.13 -4.34 7.43
N ILE A 261 -23.63 -3.34 6.70
CA ILE A 261 -24.65 -2.43 7.23
C ILE A 261 -26.06 -3.02 7.16
N SER A 262 -26.32 -3.97 6.25
CA SER A 262 -27.62 -4.61 6.00
C SER A 262 -28.82 -3.70 6.31
N VAL A 263 -29.27 -2.97 5.28
CA VAL A 263 -30.50 -2.18 5.37
C VAL A 263 -31.62 -3.11 5.85
N SER A 264 -32.13 -2.88 7.06
CA SER A 264 -33.36 -3.52 7.49
C SER A 264 -34.45 -2.96 6.57
N GLU A 265 -34.96 -3.78 5.65
CA GLU A 265 -36.23 -3.49 4.97
C GLU A 265 -37.39 -3.53 5.96
#